data_AF-A0A2D3D648-F1
#
_entry.id   AF-A0A2D3D648-F1
#
_cell.length_a   1.000
_cell.length_b   1.000
_cell.length_c   1.000
_cell.angle_alpha   90.00
_cell.angle_beta   90.00
_cell.angle_gamma   90.00
#
_symmetry.space_group_name_H-M   'P 1'
#
loop_
_entity.id
_entity.type
_entity.pdbx_description
1 polymer ?
#
loop_
_entity_poly.entity_id
_entity_poly.type
_entity_poly.pdbx_seq_one_letter_code
_entity_poly.pdbx_strand_id
1 'polypeptide(L)' 'MSIELITWEPKHVWHLADDTNPTTLLDTMSKHARRGRTLTITDSHGNTTILNPARLQAWTIEVNRE' A
#
# COMPACT_ATOMS: atom_id res chain seq x y z
N MET A 1 -14.84 -5.84 5.84
CA MET A 1 -14.21 -4.63 5.33
C MET A 1 -12.96 -5.09 4.57
N SER A 2 -12.59 -4.40 3.50
CA SER A 2 -11.38 -4.73 2.74
C SER A 2 -10.62 -3.45 2.42
N ILE A 3 -9.30 -3.57 2.38
CA ILE A 3 -8.42 -2.44 2.12
C ILE A 3 -7.55 -2.81 0.94
N GLU A 4 -7.58 -1.98 -0.09
CA GLU A 4 -6.86 -2.21 -1.33
C GLU A 4 -5.82 -1.12 -1.52
N LEU A 5 -4.55 -1.51 -1.70
CA LEU A 5 -3.49 -0.61 -2.15
C LEU A 5 -3.32 -0.78 -3.66
N ILE A 6 -3.62 0.27 -4.39
CA ILE A 6 -3.55 0.31 -5.85
C ILE A 6 -2.35 1.17 -6.23
N THR A 7 -1.41 0.61 -6.97
CA THR A 7 -0.28 1.35 -7.52
C THR A 7 -0.52 1.66 -8.99
N TRP A 8 0.02 2.77 -9.48
CA TRP A 8 0.00 3.16 -10.88
C TRP A 8 1.44 3.16 -11.41
N GLU A 9 1.64 2.39 -12.49
CA GLU A 9 2.92 2.22 -13.19
C GLU A 9 4.05 1.58 -12.32
N PRO A 10 4.13 0.23 -12.25
CA PRO A 10 3.19 -0.74 -12.81
C PRO A 10 1.86 -0.76 -12.04
N LYS A 11 0.76 -0.98 -12.78
CA LYS A 11 -0.56 -1.13 -12.15
C LYS A 11 -0.61 -2.43 -11.36
N HIS A 12 -0.80 -2.33 -10.05
CA HIS A 12 -0.95 -3.50 -9.17
C HIS A 12 -1.98 -3.22 -8.09
N VAL A 13 -2.75 -4.23 -7.70
CA VAL A 13 -3.73 -4.15 -6.62
C VAL A 13 -3.33 -5.13 -5.54
N TRP A 14 -3.12 -4.63 -4.34
CA TRP A 14 -2.77 -5.41 -3.15
C TRP A 14 -3.96 -5.43 -2.22
N HIS A 15 -4.48 -6.62 -1.91
CA HIS A 15 -5.52 -6.80 -0.91
C HIS A 15 -4.85 -6.89 0.44
N LEU A 16 -5.03 -5.90 1.30
CA LEU A 16 -4.37 -5.82 2.60
C LEU A 16 -5.23 -6.48 3.69
N ALA A 17 -4.59 -6.80 4.81
CA ALA A 17 -5.31 -7.30 5.97
C ALA A 17 -6.33 -6.25 6.48
N ASP A 18 -7.48 -6.72 6.97
CA ASP A 18 -8.57 -5.88 7.48
C ASP A 18 -8.15 -5.00 8.67
N ASP A 19 -7.13 -5.42 9.44
CA ASP A 19 -6.54 -4.65 10.54
C ASP A 19 -5.61 -3.50 10.08
N THR A 20 -5.32 -3.42 8.77
CA THR A 20 -4.44 -2.36 8.25
C THR A 20 -5.08 -0.99 8.44
N ASN A 21 -4.38 -0.05 9.09
CA ASN A 21 -4.89 1.32 9.16
C ASN A 21 -4.57 2.09 7.86
N PRO A 22 -5.57 2.49 7.05
CA PRO A 22 -5.35 3.13 5.75
C PRO A 22 -4.66 4.50 5.88
N THR A 23 -4.94 5.25 6.94
CA THR A 23 -4.31 6.56 7.20
C THR A 23 -2.83 6.39 7.55
N THR A 24 -2.51 5.43 8.42
CA THR A 24 -1.12 5.10 8.77
C THR A 24 -0.34 4.60 7.56
N LEU A 25 -0.97 3.78 6.71
CA LEU A 25 -0.36 3.29 5.49
C LEU A 25 -0.06 4.44 4.51
N LEU A 26 -0.98 5.38 4.31
CA LEU A 26 -0.79 6.53 3.42
C LEU A 26 0.36 7.43 3.89
N ASP A 27 0.41 7.73 5.19
CA ASP A 27 1.48 8.52 5.79
C ASP A 27 2.85 7.82 5.65
N THR A 28 2.89 6.51 5.91
CA THR A 28 4.10 5.70 5.77
C THR A 28 4.57 5.67 4.32
N MET A 29 3.67 5.39 3.36
CA MET A 29 3.96 5.42 1.93
C MET A 29 4.53 6.78 1.51
N SER A 30 3.92 7.89 1.93
CA SER A 30 4.37 9.24 1.61
C SER A 30 5.75 9.57 2.19
N LYS A 31 6.01 9.16 3.44
CA LYS A 31 7.32 9.32 4.09
C LYS A 31 8.40 8.50 3.38
N HIS A 32 8.09 7.26 3.00
CA HIS A 32 9.01 6.37 2.31
C HIS A 32 9.29 6.83 0.88
N ALA A 33 8.28 7.33 0.17
CA ALA A 33 8.43 7.92 -1.16
C ALA A 33 9.40 9.12 -1.13
N ARG A 34 9.21 10.06 -0.19
CA ARG A 34 10.08 11.23 -0.03
C ARG A 34 11.51 10.88 0.37
N ARG A 35 11.70 9.77 1.11
CA ARG A 35 13.01 9.32 1.59
C ARG A 35 13.70 8.32 0.66
N GLY A 36 13.07 7.93 -0.45
CA GLY A 36 13.62 6.89 -1.33
C GLY A 36 13.67 5.49 -0.68
N ARG A 37 12.84 5.22 0.33
CA ARG A 37 12.86 3.96 1.09
C ARG A 37 11.81 3.00 0.60
N THR A 38 12.08 1.71 0.72
CA THR A 38 11.11 0.64 0.50
C THR A 38 10.19 0.48 1.70
N LEU A 39 8.97 0.02 1.46
CA LEU A 39 7.95 -0.33 2.44
C LEU A 39 7.59 -1.80 2.27
N THR A 40 7.51 -2.55 3.36
CA THR A 40 6.96 -3.90 3.34
C THR A 40 5.46 -3.80 3.57
N ILE A 41 4.68 -4.35 2.65
CA ILE A 41 3.23 -4.49 2.76
C ILE A 41 2.89 -5.96 2.96
N THR A 42 1.88 -6.24 3.78
CA THR A 42 1.38 -7.60 4.02
C THR A 42 -0.02 -7.69 3.46
N ASP A 43 -0.25 -8.66 2.58
CA ASP A 43 -1.56 -8.90 2.01
C ASP A 43 -2.48 -9.65 2.99
N SER A 44 -3.77 -9.77 2.68
CA SER A 44 -4.79 -10.42 3.52
C SER A 44 -4.53 -11.91 3.78
N HIS A 45 -3.78 -12.57 2.91
CA HIS A 45 -3.34 -13.96 3.07
C HIS A 45 -2.01 -14.10 3.83
N GLY A 46 -1.44 -12.97 4.30
CA GLY A 46 -0.21 -12.95 5.09
C GLY A 46 1.08 -12.98 4.28
N ASN A 47 1.05 -12.87 2.94
CA ASN A 47 2.29 -12.75 2.16
C ASN A 47 2.79 -11.31 2.23
N THR A 48 4.10 -11.18 2.41
CA THR A 48 4.75 -9.88 2.46
C THR A 48 5.36 -9.55 1.10
N THR A 49 5.11 -8.34 0.60
CA THR A 49 5.82 -7.80 -0.56
C THR A 49 6.57 -6.54 -0.21
N ILE A 50 7.78 -6.40 -0.76
CA ILE A 50 8.57 -5.19 -0.68
C ILE A 50 8.17 -4.27 -1.83
N LEU A 51 7.55 -3.14 -1.49
CA LEU A 51 7.14 -2.09 -2.41
C LEU A 51 8.11 -0.91 -2.28
N ASN A 52 8.45 -0.26 -3.39
CA ASN A 52 9.19 1.00 -3.35
C ASN A 52 8.28 2.16 -3.77
N PRO A 53 7.65 2.89 -2.83
CA PRO A 53 6.77 4.00 -3.17
C PRO A 53 7.52 5.15 -3.86
N ALA A 54 8.83 5.28 -3.71
CA ALA A 54 9.62 6.28 -4.44
C ALA A 54 9.78 5.97 -5.93
N ARG A 55 9.51 4.73 -6.35
CA ARG A 55 9.55 4.29 -7.74
C ARG A 55 8.17 4.21 -8.40
N LEU A 56 7.11 4.45 -7.62
CA LEU A 56 5.75 4.46 -8.14
C LEU A 56 5.41 5.86 -8.65
N GLN A 57 4.68 5.94 -9.76
CA GLN A 57 4.19 7.22 -10.24
C GLN A 57 3.08 7.76 -9.35
N ALA A 58 2.14 6.88 -8.97
CA ALA A 58 1.08 7.20 -8.03
C ALA A 58 0.61 5.95 -7.30
N TRP A 59 -0.10 6.13 -6.19
CA TRP A 59 -0.80 5.07 -5.48
C TRP A 59 -2.06 5.61 -4.83
N THR A 60 -3.04 4.74 -4.68
CA THR A 60 -4.33 5.02 -4.03
C THR A 60 -4.58 3.92 -2.99
N ILE A 61 -5.19 4.30 -1.87
CA ILE A 61 -5.65 3.34 -0.87
C ILE A 61 -7.17 3.42 -0.86
N GLU A 62 -7.83 2.35 -1.24
CA GLU A 62 -9.28 2.22 -1.23
C GLU A 62 -9.71 1.38 -0.03
N VAL A 63 -10.77 1.82 0.64
CA VAL A 63 -11.32 1.16 1.82
C VAL A 63 -12.74 0.79 1.48
N ASN A 64 -12.98 -0.49 1.23
CA ASN A 64 -14.29 -0.98 0.89
C ASN A 64 -14.99 -1.53 2.15
N ARG A 65 -16.17 -0.98 2.43
CA ARG A 65 -17.03 -1.32 3.58
C ARG A 65 -18.34 -1.91 3.08
N GLU A 66 -18.22 -2.98 2.30
CA GLU A 66 -19.35 -3.85 1.94
C GLU A 66 -19.68 -4.79 3.11
#